data_AF-A0A662CVL1-F1
#
_entry.id   AF-A0A662CVL1-F1
#
_cell.length_a   1.000
_cell.length_b   1.000
_cell.length_c   1.000
_cell.angle_alpha   90.00
_cell.angle_beta   90.00
_cell.angle_gamma   90.00
#
_symmetry.space_group_name_H-M   'P 1'
#
loop_
_entity.id
_entity.type
_entity.pdbx_description
1 polymer ?
#
loop_
_entity_poly.entity_id
_entity_poly.type
_entity_poly.pdbx_seq_one_letter_code
_entity_poly.pdbx_strand_id
1 'polypeptide(L)' 'MKELRKYYRIKGTPEEIYAALINPFAIALWTGGAAEMKEEPGTSFSLFDGDIEGINIAFEQNSRITQEWFFGDQEQKS' A
#
# COMPACT_ATOMS: atom_id res chain seq x y z
N MET A 1 -14.27 -13.66 -9.12
CA MET A 1 -13.33 -12.53 -9.30
C MET A 1 -12.29 -12.90 -10.33
N LYS A 2 -11.84 -11.94 -11.15
CA LYS A 2 -10.70 -12.14 -12.05
C LYS A 2 -9.43 -11.85 -11.26
N GLU A 3 -8.48 -12.76 -11.29
CA GLU A 3 -7.18 -12.55 -10.67
C GLU A 3 -6.25 -11.80 -11.64
N LEU A 4 -5.63 -10.72 -11.18
CA LEU A 4 -4.62 -9.99 -11.94
C LEU A 4 -3.27 -10.10 -11.22
N ARG A 5 -2.26 -10.63 -11.92
CA ARG A 5 -0.88 -10.69 -11.45
C ARG A 5 0.00 -9.82 -12.33
N LYS A 6 0.81 -8.96 -11.72
CA LYS A 6 1.78 -8.09 -12.40
C LYS A 6 3.15 -8.26 -11.76
N TYR A 7 4.18 -8.26 -12.59
CA TYR A 7 5.57 -8.40 -12.17
C TYR A 7 6.38 -7.28 -12.78
N TYR A 8 7.10 -6.54 -11.93
CA TYR A 8 7.93 -5.42 -12.34
C TYR A 8 9.34 -5.60 -11.77
N ARG A 9 10.35 -5.13 -12.50
CA ARG A 9 11.73 -5.04 -12.01
C ARG A 9 12.00 -3.60 -11.61
N ILE A 10 12.20 -3.38 -10.32
CA ILE A 10 12.50 -2.06 -9.75
C ILE A 10 13.98 -2.07 -9.36
N LYS A 11 14.70 -0.99 -9.66
CA LYS A 11 16.07 -0.81 -9.18
C LYS A 11 16.02 -0.38 -7.73
N GLY A 12 16.37 -1.29 -6.82
CA GLY A 12 16.39 -1.07 -5.38
C GLY A 12 16.54 -2.39 -4.65
N THR A 13 17.03 -2.33 -3.42
CA THR A 13 17.03 -3.47 -2.51
C THR A 13 15.61 -3.75 -1.99
N PRO A 14 15.30 -4.98 -1.55
CA PRO A 14 14.02 -5.29 -0.92
C PRO A 14 13.67 -4.36 0.25
N GLU A 15 14.67 -3.98 1.05
CA GLU A 15 14.56 -3.05 2.16
C GLU A 15 14.11 -1.65 1.71
N GLU A 16 14.75 -1.11 0.66
CA GLU A 16 14.41 0.21 0.12
C GLU A 16 13.00 0.23 -0.47
N ILE A 17 12.63 -0.82 -1.21
CA ILE A 17 11.30 -0.92 -1.82
C ILE A 17 10.23 -1.06 -0.72
N TYR A 18 10.49 -1.89 0.29
CA TYR A 18 9.58 -2.06 1.41
C TYR A 18 9.38 -0.76 2.18
N ALA A 19 10.46 -0.05 2.52
CA ALA A 19 10.39 1.24 3.19
C ALA A 19 9.61 2.28 2.37
N ALA A 20 9.76 2.29 1.04
CA ALA A 20 9.03 3.19 0.15
C ALA A 20 7.50 2.94 0.12
N LEU A 21 7.06 1.73 0.43
CA LEU A 21 5.64 1.32 0.43
C LEU A 21 4.98 1.39 1.82
N ILE A 22 5.78 1.53 2.89
CA ILE A 22 5.30 1.54 4.28
C ILE A 22 5.43 2.91 4.93
N ASN A 23 6.47 3.66 4.60
CA ASN A 23 6.72 4.95 5.24
C ASN A 23 5.77 6.02 4.64
N PRO A 24 4.87 6.64 5.44
CA PRO A 24 3.91 7.62 4.92
C PRO A 24 4.59 8.83 4.27
N PHE A 25 5.77 9.24 4.74
CA PHE A 25 6.54 10.30 4.10
C PHE A 25 7.05 9.88 2.72
N ALA A 26 7.59 8.66 2.59
CA ALA A 26 8.04 8.15 1.30
C ALA A 26 6.87 7.97 0.32
N ILE A 27 5.72 7.49 0.83
CA ILE A 27 4.49 7.36 0.05
C ILE A 27 4.05 8.73 -0.48
N ALA A 28 3.97 9.73 0.39
CA ALA A 28 3.58 11.08 -0.01
C ALA A 28 4.48 11.67 -1.10
N LEU A 29 5.78 11.34 -1.10
CA LEU A 29 6.71 11.79 -2.13
C LEU A 29 6.40 11.23 -3.52
N TRP A 30 6.01 9.95 -3.64
CA TRP A 30 5.74 9.33 -4.94
C TRP A 30 4.27 9.39 -5.36
N THR A 31 3.33 9.56 -4.42
CA THR A 31 1.92 9.85 -4.73
C THR A 31 1.71 11.32 -5.07
N GLY A 32 2.53 12.22 -4.52
CA GLY A 32 2.36 13.68 -4.62
C GLY A 32 1.25 14.24 -3.73
N GLY A 33 0.70 13.44 -2.81
CA GLY A 33 -0.40 13.79 -1.92
C GLY A 33 -0.21 13.20 -0.51
N ALA A 34 -1.05 13.58 0.44
CA ALA A 34 -1.01 13.06 1.80
C ALA A 34 -1.21 11.54 1.84
N ALA A 35 -0.53 10.89 2.79
CA ALA A 35 -0.62 9.46 3.00
C ALA A 35 -0.58 9.12 4.49
N GLU A 36 -1.43 8.17 4.89
CA GLU A 36 -1.48 7.56 6.21
C GLU A 36 -1.14 6.07 6.09
N MET A 37 -0.16 5.61 6.86
CA MET A 37 0.28 4.21 6.83
C MET A 37 0.88 3.82 8.19
N LYS A 38 0.67 2.56 8.60
CA LYS A 38 1.29 1.94 9.78
C LYS A 38 1.67 0.50 9.47
N GLU A 39 2.88 0.11 9.87
CA GLU A 39 3.39 -1.26 9.76
C GLU A 39 2.82 -2.17 10.86
N GLU A 40 1.49 -2.18 11.02
CA GLU A 40 0.81 -2.97 12.04
C GLU A 40 -0.42 -3.66 11.42
N PRO A 41 -0.52 -5.00 11.50
CA PRO A 41 -1.70 -5.73 11.05
C PRO A 41 -2.99 -5.21 11.70
N GLY A 42 -4.05 -5.10 10.92
CA GLY A 42 -5.36 -4.59 11.35
C GLY A 42 -5.51 -3.07 11.32
N THR A 43 -4.45 -2.32 11.04
CA THR A 43 -4.54 -0.85 10.89
C THR A 43 -5.05 -0.44 9.51
N SER A 44 -5.71 0.72 9.44
CA SER A 44 -6.10 1.33 8.18
C SER A 44 -4.95 2.09 7.53
N PHE A 45 -5.01 2.25 6.21
CA PHE A 45 -4.15 3.15 5.45
C PHE A 45 -4.99 4.03 4.51
N SER A 46 -4.41 5.16 4.12
CA SER A 46 -5.01 6.12 3.19
C SER A 46 -3.93 6.70 2.29
N LEU A 47 -4.15 6.73 0.97
CA LEU A 47 -3.21 7.20 -0.03
C LEU A 47 -3.89 8.20 -0.97
N PHE A 48 -3.09 9.01 -1.68
CA PHE A 48 -3.56 9.99 -2.65
C PHE A 48 -4.60 10.96 -2.05
N ASP A 49 -4.26 11.62 -0.93
CA ASP A 49 -5.14 12.58 -0.26
C ASP A 49 -6.51 12.02 0.17
N GLY A 50 -6.61 10.70 0.37
CA GLY A 50 -7.85 10.03 0.77
C GLY A 50 -8.64 9.39 -0.37
N ASP A 51 -8.17 9.49 -1.62
CA ASP A 51 -8.86 8.86 -2.76
C ASP A 51 -8.84 7.33 -2.70
N ILE A 52 -7.84 6.76 -2.01
CA ILE A 52 -7.68 5.32 -1.85
C ILE A 52 -7.45 5.00 -0.39
N GLU A 53 -8.25 4.09 0.15
CA GLU A 53 -8.16 3.65 1.54
C GLU A 53 -8.05 2.13 1.61
N GLY A 54 -7.75 1.59 2.79
CA GLY A 54 -7.67 0.15 2.93
C GLY A 54 -7.29 -0.31 4.33
N ILE A 55 -7.10 -1.62 4.48
CA ILE A 55 -6.67 -2.27 5.73
C ILE A 55 -5.40 -3.08 5.47
N ASN A 56 -4.42 -2.92 6.36
CA ASN A 56 -3.22 -3.72 6.40
C ASN A 56 -3.52 -5.08 7.02
N ILE A 57 -3.37 -6.18 6.27
CA ILE A 57 -3.69 -7.53 6.75
C ILE A 57 -2.47 -8.18 7.39
N ALA A 58 -1.31 -8.12 6.74
CA ALA A 58 -0.09 -8.78 7.21
C ALA A 58 1.16 -8.16 6.59
N PHE A 59 2.25 -8.21 7.35
CA PHE A 59 3.57 -7.75 6.95
C PHE A 59 4.61 -8.85 7.18
N GLU A 60 5.41 -9.12 6.15
CA GLU A 60 6.69 -9.83 6.27
C GLU A 60 7.76 -8.83 5.87
N GLN A 61 8.49 -8.31 6.86
CA GLN A 61 9.42 -7.20 6.67
C GLN A 61 10.41 -7.48 5.53
N ASN A 62 10.58 -6.50 4.63
CA ASN A 62 11.44 -6.56 3.45
C ASN A 62 11.09 -7.65 2.41
N SER A 63 9.94 -8.31 2.53
CA SER A 63 9.53 -9.43 1.66
C SER A 63 8.13 -9.25 1.08
N ARG A 64 7.13 -9.03 1.94
CA ARG A 64 5.72 -9.07 1.53
C ARG A 64 4.85 -8.12 2.35
N ILE A 65 3.94 -7.46 1.66
CA ILE A 65 2.86 -6.65 2.22
C ILE A 65 1.54 -7.25 1.71
N THR A 66 0.58 -7.50 2.60
CA THR A 66 -0.76 -7.95 2.24
C THR A 66 -1.77 -6.93 2.74
N GLN A 67 -2.58 -6.40 1.83
CA GLN A 67 -3.52 -5.30 2.07
C GLN A 67 -4.84 -5.58 1.38
N GLU A 68 -5.93 -5.12 1.99
CA GLU A 68 -7.25 -4.97 1.36
C GLU A 68 -7.41 -3.51 0.95
N TRP A 69 -7.84 -3.27 -0.29
CA TRP A 69 -7.92 -1.93 -0.88
C TRP A 69 -9.38 -1.56 -1.17
N PHE A 70 -9.77 -0.35 -0.77
CA PHE A 70 -11.06 0.26 -1.02
C PHE A 70 -10.89 1.45 -1.97
N PHE A 71 -11.59 1.42 -3.08
CA PHE A 71 -11.54 2.47 -4.10
C PHE A 71 -12.88 3.22 -4.10
N GLY A 72 -12.96 4.37 -3.43
CA GLY A 72 -14.09 5.31 -3.45
C GLY A 72 -15.49 4.66 -3.59
N ASP A 73 -16.24 5.06 -4.64
CA ASP A 73 -17.62 4.68 -4.96
C ASP A 73 -17.84 3.21 -5.39
N GLN A 74 -16.92 2.29 -5.08
CA GLN A 74 -17.16 0.87 -5.36
C GLN A 74 -17.99 0.22 -4.24
N GLU A 75 -19.24 -0.17 -4.57
CA GLU A 75 -20.12 -0.99 -3.71
C GLU A 75 -19.51 -2.35 -3.30
N GLN A 76 -18.41 -2.77 -3.94
CA GLN A 76 -17.83 -4.10 -3.75
C GLN A 76 -16.34 -4.02 -3.38
N LYS A 77 -16.04 -4.49 -2.17
CA LYS A 77 -14.67 -4.67 -1.66
C LYS A 77 -13.90 -5.61 -2.59
N SER A 78 -12.69 -5.19 -3.00
CA SER A 78 -11.83 -5.92 -3.95
C SER A 78 -10.68 -6.65 -3.25
#